data_AF-A0A920MXB3-F1
#
_entry.id   AF-A0A920MXB3-F1
#
_cell.length_a   1.000
_cell.length_b   1.000
_cell.length_c   1.000
_cell.angle_alpha   90.00
_cell.angle_beta   90.00
_cell.angle_gamma   90.00
#
_symmetry.space_group_name_H-M   'P 1'
#
loop_
_entity.id
_entity.type
_entity.pdbx_description
1 polymer ?
#
loop_
_entity_poly.entity_id
_entity_poly.type
_entity_poly.pdbx_seq_one_letter_code
_entity_poly.pdbx_strand_id
1 'polypeptide(L)'
;MMMHHKAPHRNWMPNLKYLGVFKGKKFLIPPTFYDDYSSRSSAAQDSDMRIENMFLTWDMKLRPEDIDEETGSGGSGKVSGLIRDSYREWMNMDQRKIWESYYDSISTAYRKSNLKGKDLLEWKLQRYLEDYLGTILSVDESVGKILDYLDNNGLSENTIVIYTSDQGFYLGEHGWFDKRFMYEESLSMPLVIRYPREIKGQQKLDEIVLNLDFAPTFLDYAGIKAPKSMQGYSIRNLVSGKQKSKWRKSMYYHYYEFPHGWHFVKKHYGIRTDRYKLIHFYDDIDAWEFYDLKNDPSELNNIYNNPNYKSEINTTKRKLYELQNEFKDTVVEAAD
;
A
#
# COMPACT_ATOMS: atom_id res chain seq x y z
N MET A 1 -14.21 -18.34 6.53
CA MET A 1 -14.29 -17.84 5.13
C MET A 1 -13.18 -16.83 4.94
N MET A 2 -12.39 -16.95 3.87
CA MET A 2 -11.47 -15.89 3.44
C MET A 2 -12.10 -15.23 2.21
N MET A 3 -12.37 -13.93 2.29
CA MET A 3 -12.99 -13.18 1.20
C MET A 3 -12.02 -12.12 0.72
N HIS A 4 -11.38 -12.38 -0.42
CA HIS A 4 -10.34 -11.52 -0.97
C HIS A 4 -10.88 -10.76 -2.18
N HIS A 5 -11.05 -9.45 -2.02
CA HIS A 5 -11.46 -8.58 -3.11
C HIS A 5 -10.29 -8.31 -4.05
N LYS A 6 -10.57 -8.23 -5.37
CA LYS A 6 -9.61 -7.65 -6.33
C LYS A 6 -9.47 -6.14 -6.14
N ALA A 7 -10.56 -5.46 -5.80
CA ALA A 7 -10.57 -4.02 -5.59
C ALA A 7 -9.79 -3.64 -4.31
N PRO A 8 -9.07 -2.51 -4.30
CA PRO A 8 -8.94 -1.51 -5.36
C PRO A 8 -7.63 -1.69 -6.17
N HIS A 9 -7.28 -2.89 -6.61
CA HIS A 9 -6.08 -3.08 -7.43
C HIS A 9 -6.17 -2.35 -8.79
N ARG A 10 -5.01 -1.95 -9.32
CA ARG A 10 -4.85 -1.31 -10.64
C ARG A 10 -5.57 -2.14 -11.73
N ASN A 11 -6.27 -1.53 -12.68
CA ASN A 11 -6.34 -0.11 -13.02
C ASN A 11 -7.55 0.64 -12.47
N TRP A 12 -8.12 0.24 -11.31
CA TRP A 12 -9.16 1.03 -10.64
C TRP A 12 -10.37 1.28 -11.54
N MET A 13 -11.14 0.24 -11.81
CA MET A 13 -12.39 0.35 -12.57
C MET A 13 -13.55 0.44 -11.58
N PRO A 14 -14.15 1.62 -11.35
CA PRO A 14 -15.27 1.73 -10.44
C PRO A 14 -16.46 0.92 -10.93
N ASN A 15 -17.31 0.49 -10.01
CA ASN A 15 -18.64 0.03 -10.40
C ASN A 15 -19.35 1.16 -11.18
N LEU A 16 -20.08 0.82 -12.25
CA LEU A 16 -20.70 1.79 -13.15
C LEU A 16 -21.56 2.83 -12.43
N LYS A 17 -22.22 2.46 -11.33
CA LYS A 17 -23.04 3.40 -10.54
C LYS A 17 -22.24 4.45 -9.78
N TYR A 18 -20.93 4.24 -9.61
CA TYR A 18 -20.00 5.17 -8.97
C TYR A 18 -19.15 5.95 -9.98
N LEU A 19 -19.33 5.75 -11.29
CA LEU A 19 -18.67 6.59 -12.28
C LEU A 19 -19.09 8.05 -12.08
N GLY A 20 -18.10 8.93 -11.95
CA GLY A 20 -18.33 10.36 -11.73
C GLY A 20 -18.85 10.73 -10.34
N VAL A 21 -18.87 9.82 -9.36
CA VAL A 21 -19.31 10.11 -7.98
C VAL A 21 -18.51 11.25 -7.32
N PHE A 22 -17.27 11.45 -7.76
CA PHE A 22 -16.38 12.52 -7.31
C PHE A 22 -16.20 13.63 -8.34
N LYS A 23 -17.03 13.68 -9.41
CA LYS A 23 -16.89 14.69 -10.45
C LYS A 23 -16.93 16.10 -9.88
N GLY A 24 -15.90 16.89 -10.15
CA GLY A 24 -15.77 18.27 -9.67
C GLY A 24 -15.25 18.40 -8.24
N LYS A 25 -15.00 17.28 -7.55
CA LYS A 25 -14.30 17.29 -6.26
C LYS A 25 -12.81 17.48 -6.51
N LYS A 26 -12.21 18.44 -5.80
CA LYS A 26 -10.75 18.59 -5.75
C LYS A 26 -10.22 17.87 -4.52
N PHE A 27 -9.48 16.79 -4.72
CA PHE A 27 -8.76 16.10 -3.66
C PHE A 27 -7.54 16.91 -3.22
N LEU A 28 -7.21 16.80 -1.94
CA LEU A 28 -6.00 17.39 -1.37
C LEU A 28 -4.77 16.74 -2.02
N ILE A 29 -3.83 17.58 -2.42
CA ILE A 29 -2.52 17.14 -2.87
C ILE A 29 -1.68 16.92 -1.61
N PRO A 30 -1.12 15.71 -1.37
CA PRO A 30 -0.27 15.46 -0.21
C PRO A 30 0.89 16.46 -0.15
N PRO A 31 1.29 16.94 1.05
CA PRO A 31 2.44 17.84 1.17
C PRO A 31 3.73 17.28 0.57
N THR A 32 3.85 15.95 0.52
CA THR A 32 4.99 15.21 -0.05
C THR A 32 4.84 14.89 -1.54
N PHE A 33 3.80 15.36 -2.23
CA PHE A 33 3.57 15.01 -3.64
C PHE A 33 4.69 15.49 -4.58
N TYR A 34 5.30 16.63 -4.25
CA TYR A 34 6.41 17.23 -5.00
C TYR A 34 7.78 16.91 -4.38
N ASP A 35 7.87 15.80 -3.65
CA ASP A 35 9.12 15.36 -3.04
C ASP A 35 10.22 15.18 -4.09
N ASP A 36 11.42 15.70 -3.81
CA ASP A 36 12.49 15.87 -4.79
C ASP A 36 13.60 14.81 -4.70
N TYR A 37 13.53 13.89 -3.74
CA TYR A 37 14.54 12.82 -3.65
C TYR A 37 15.67 13.13 -2.68
N SER A 38 15.86 14.40 -2.33
CA SER A 38 17.21 14.95 -2.13
C SER A 38 17.97 14.38 -0.94
N SER A 39 17.27 13.99 0.12
CA SER A 39 17.93 13.34 1.27
C SER A 39 18.01 11.82 1.16
N ARG A 40 17.18 11.19 0.31
CA ARG A 40 17.03 9.73 0.25
C ARG A 40 18.04 9.09 -0.67
N SER A 41 18.21 7.79 -0.53
CA SER A 41 19.02 6.99 -1.46
C SER A 41 18.45 7.03 -2.87
N SER A 42 19.24 6.57 -3.85
CA SER A 42 18.77 6.44 -5.22
C SER A 42 17.61 5.45 -5.37
N ALA A 43 17.31 4.60 -4.37
CA ALA A 43 16.14 3.71 -4.44
C ALA A 43 14.84 4.49 -4.66
N ALA A 44 14.64 5.61 -3.94
CA ALA A 44 13.47 6.48 -4.13
C ALA A 44 13.50 7.16 -5.51
N GLN A 45 14.66 7.67 -5.92
CA GLN A 45 14.85 8.41 -7.17
C GLN A 45 14.58 7.52 -8.39
N ASP A 46 15.16 6.31 -8.41
CA ASP A 46 15.14 5.36 -9.53
C ASP A 46 13.78 4.67 -9.71
N SER A 47 12.90 4.70 -8.70
CA SER A 47 11.62 4.00 -8.77
C SER A 47 10.72 4.49 -9.92
N ASP A 48 10.02 3.56 -10.57
CA ASP A 48 9.06 3.80 -11.66
C ASP A 48 7.60 3.56 -11.22
N MET A 49 7.26 4.07 -10.05
CA MET A 49 5.90 4.07 -9.50
C MET A 49 5.35 5.49 -9.29
N ARG A 50 5.83 6.42 -10.11
CA ARG A 50 5.49 7.83 -10.02
C ARG A 50 4.20 8.12 -10.77
N ILE A 51 3.34 8.98 -10.22
CA ILE A 51 2.10 9.39 -10.87
C ILE A 51 2.35 10.04 -12.24
N GLU A 52 3.48 10.77 -12.39
CA GLU A 52 3.90 11.29 -13.69
C GLU A 52 4.09 10.19 -14.76
N ASN A 53 4.48 8.98 -14.34
CA ASN A 53 4.72 7.80 -15.17
C ASN A 53 3.52 6.82 -15.21
N MET A 54 2.33 7.22 -14.77
CA MET A 54 1.12 6.45 -15.03
C MET A 54 0.80 6.44 -16.53
N PHE A 55 0.23 5.34 -17.04
CA PHE A 55 -0.23 5.22 -18.42
C PHE A 55 -1.51 6.01 -18.64
N LEU A 56 -1.55 6.83 -19.68
CA LEU A 56 -2.71 7.61 -20.08
C LEU A 56 -3.86 6.70 -20.54
N THR A 57 -3.60 5.65 -21.31
CA THR A 57 -4.68 4.76 -21.79
C THR A 57 -5.14 3.79 -20.72
N TRP A 58 -4.21 3.21 -19.95
CA TRP A 58 -4.54 2.17 -18.98
C TRP A 58 -5.01 2.71 -17.63
N ASP A 59 -4.32 3.71 -17.07
CA ASP A 59 -4.66 4.24 -15.75
C ASP A 59 -5.68 5.36 -15.86
N MET A 60 -5.47 6.32 -16.78
CA MET A 60 -6.37 7.45 -16.94
C MET A 60 -7.58 7.16 -17.85
N LYS A 61 -7.60 5.96 -18.48
CA LYS A 61 -8.66 5.47 -19.39
C LYS A 61 -8.85 6.34 -20.64
N LEU A 62 -7.80 7.05 -21.06
CA LEU A 62 -7.86 7.87 -22.24
C LEU A 62 -7.89 7.03 -23.52
N ARG A 63 -8.56 7.54 -24.54
CA ARG A 63 -8.59 6.91 -25.85
C ARG A 63 -7.23 7.07 -26.53
N PRO A 64 -6.68 6.01 -27.14
CA PRO A 64 -5.44 6.08 -27.88
C PRO A 64 -5.38 7.20 -28.94
N GLU A 65 -6.49 7.48 -29.61
CA GLU A 65 -6.62 8.52 -30.62
C GLU A 65 -6.57 9.96 -30.07
N ASP A 66 -6.74 10.13 -28.75
CA ASP A 66 -6.75 11.43 -28.07
C ASP A 66 -5.42 11.76 -27.37
N ILE A 67 -4.40 10.90 -27.50
CA ILE A 67 -3.07 11.11 -26.89
C ILE A 67 -1.97 11.08 -27.96
N ASP A 68 -0.93 11.90 -27.78
CA ASP A 68 0.19 11.94 -28.73
C ASP A 68 1.22 10.83 -28.42
N GLU A 69 1.56 10.62 -27.13
CA GLU A 69 2.39 9.50 -26.66
C GLU A 69 1.94 9.01 -25.29
N GLU A 70 2.33 7.78 -24.95
CA GLU A 70 2.15 7.25 -23.61
C GLU A 70 3.22 7.79 -22.64
N THR A 71 2.82 7.96 -21.39
CA THR A 71 3.73 8.41 -20.32
C THR A 71 4.24 7.28 -19.43
N GLY A 72 3.63 6.10 -19.49
CA GLY A 72 4.04 4.97 -18.65
C GLY A 72 5.14 4.10 -19.25
N SER A 73 6.00 3.58 -18.37
CA SER A 73 7.08 2.64 -18.72
C SER A 73 6.93 1.27 -18.05
N GLY A 74 6.18 1.20 -16.94
CA GLY A 74 5.88 -0.06 -16.24
C GLY A 74 7.12 -0.72 -15.62
N GLY A 75 8.19 0.03 -15.38
CA GLY A 75 9.45 -0.45 -14.79
C GLY A 75 10.40 -1.16 -15.76
N SER A 76 10.08 -1.23 -17.06
CA SER A 76 10.82 -2.04 -18.05
C SER A 76 11.53 -1.24 -19.15
N GLY A 77 11.58 0.10 -19.01
CA GLY A 77 11.91 1.01 -20.11
C GLY A 77 10.67 1.35 -20.96
N LYS A 78 10.84 2.09 -22.06
CA LYS A 78 9.72 2.54 -22.91
C LYS A 78 8.89 1.34 -23.37
N VAL A 79 7.63 1.25 -22.93
CA VAL A 79 6.66 0.33 -23.51
C VAL A 79 6.41 0.79 -24.94
N SER A 80 6.86 0.01 -25.93
CA SER A 80 6.60 0.28 -27.34
C SER A 80 5.16 -0.13 -27.67
N GLY A 81 4.17 0.69 -27.29
CA GLY A 81 2.79 0.51 -27.71
C GLY A 81 1.76 0.94 -26.69
N LEU A 82 0.62 1.42 -27.19
CA LEU A 82 -0.56 1.73 -26.40
C LEU A 82 -1.06 0.44 -25.73
N ILE A 83 -1.27 0.47 -24.41
CA ILE A 83 -1.87 -0.68 -23.73
C ILE A 83 -3.29 -0.84 -24.24
N ARG A 84 -3.57 -1.99 -24.87
CA ARG A 84 -4.88 -2.29 -25.46
C ARG A 84 -5.93 -2.29 -24.35
N ASP A 85 -7.02 -1.60 -24.65
CA ASP A 85 -8.18 -1.43 -23.78
C ASP A 85 -9.07 -2.71 -23.77
N SER A 86 -8.48 -3.85 -23.38
CA SER A 86 -9.17 -5.14 -23.43
C SER A 86 -10.23 -5.30 -22.34
N TYR A 87 -10.22 -4.46 -21.29
CA TYR A 87 -11.18 -4.57 -20.19
C TYR A 87 -12.61 -4.18 -20.62
N ARG A 88 -12.78 -3.34 -21.65
CA ARG A 88 -14.10 -3.05 -22.24
C ARG A 88 -14.76 -4.29 -22.85
N GLU A 89 -13.96 -5.26 -23.30
CA GLU A 89 -14.45 -6.51 -23.89
C GLU A 89 -15.15 -7.39 -22.84
N TRP A 90 -14.86 -7.19 -21.54
CA TRP A 90 -15.52 -7.91 -20.44
C TRP A 90 -16.89 -7.35 -20.07
N MET A 91 -17.23 -6.14 -20.53
CA MET A 91 -18.53 -5.52 -20.29
C MET A 91 -19.54 -5.97 -21.34
N ASN A 92 -20.78 -6.20 -20.91
CA ASN A 92 -21.90 -6.33 -21.83
C ASN A 92 -22.18 -4.99 -22.54
N MET A 93 -23.05 -4.99 -23.56
CA MET A 93 -23.28 -3.80 -24.40
C MET A 93 -23.78 -2.58 -23.61
N ASP A 94 -24.70 -2.78 -22.67
CA ASP A 94 -25.26 -1.67 -21.87
C ASP A 94 -24.21 -1.10 -20.90
N GLN A 95 -23.47 -1.99 -20.25
CA GLN A 95 -22.36 -1.62 -19.37
C GLN A 95 -21.29 -0.82 -20.12
N ARG A 96 -20.91 -1.30 -21.32
CA ARG A 96 -19.91 -0.65 -22.16
C ARG A 96 -20.38 0.74 -22.58
N LYS A 97 -21.63 0.90 -22.99
CA LYS A 97 -22.18 2.21 -23.38
C LYS A 97 -22.09 3.25 -22.25
N ILE A 98 -22.38 2.86 -21.00
CA ILE A 98 -22.26 3.74 -19.84
C ILE A 98 -20.79 4.11 -19.59
N TRP A 99 -19.91 3.11 -19.61
CA TRP A 99 -18.47 3.29 -19.42
C TRP A 99 -17.87 4.24 -20.47
N GLU A 100 -18.15 3.98 -21.75
CA GLU A 100 -17.63 4.77 -22.87
C GLU A 100 -18.13 6.21 -22.82
N SER A 101 -19.43 6.41 -22.60
CA SER A 101 -19.99 7.77 -22.45
C SER A 101 -19.25 8.60 -21.40
N TYR A 102 -18.90 7.99 -20.26
CA TYR A 102 -18.17 8.66 -19.20
C TYR A 102 -16.72 8.97 -19.60
N TYR A 103 -15.93 7.95 -19.97
CA TYR A 103 -14.50 8.11 -20.20
C TYR A 103 -14.16 8.79 -21.53
N ASP A 104 -15.00 8.68 -22.56
CA ASP A 104 -14.79 9.36 -23.84
C ASP A 104 -14.94 10.88 -23.68
N SER A 105 -15.83 11.32 -22.77
CA SER A 105 -15.97 12.74 -22.42
C SER A 105 -14.70 13.29 -21.75
N ILE A 106 -14.05 12.48 -20.90
CA ILE A 106 -12.80 12.82 -20.23
C ILE A 106 -11.65 12.87 -21.25
N SER A 107 -11.61 11.89 -22.15
CA SER A 107 -10.60 11.81 -23.22
C SER A 107 -10.66 13.00 -24.17
N THR A 108 -11.87 13.36 -24.61
CA THR A 108 -12.09 14.56 -25.44
C THR A 108 -11.68 15.83 -24.70
N ALA A 109 -11.97 15.94 -23.39
CA ALA A 109 -11.60 17.11 -22.59
C ALA A 109 -10.08 17.21 -22.41
N TYR A 110 -9.39 16.08 -22.19
CA TYR A 110 -7.93 16.00 -22.13
C TYR A 110 -7.28 16.48 -23.43
N ARG A 111 -7.75 16.00 -24.59
CA ARG A 111 -7.19 16.40 -25.88
C ARG A 111 -7.32 17.90 -26.11
N LYS A 112 -8.44 18.50 -25.71
CA LYS A 112 -8.71 19.94 -25.85
C LYS A 112 -7.89 20.81 -24.89
N SER A 113 -7.57 20.33 -23.69
CA SER A 113 -6.87 21.12 -22.68
C SER A 113 -5.37 21.22 -22.91
N ASN A 114 -4.77 20.29 -23.66
CA ASN A 114 -3.34 20.26 -23.98
C ASN A 114 -2.45 20.42 -22.72
N LEU A 115 -2.82 19.73 -21.63
CA LEU A 115 -2.12 19.81 -20.35
C LEU A 115 -0.66 19.36 -20.47
N LYS A 116 0.26 20.09 -19.84
CA LYS A 116 1.70 19.79 -19.78
C LYS A 116 2.25 20.09 -18.39
N GLY A 117 3.43 19.53 -18.09
CA GLY A 117 4.17 19.79 -16.86
C GLY A 117 3.30 19.60 -15.60
N LYS A 118 3.32 20.60 -14.72
CA LYS A 118 2.60 20.56 -13.43
C LYS A 118 1.10 20.36 -13.59
N ASP A 119 0.46 21.00 -14.57
CA ASP A 119 -0.99 20.89 -14.76
C ASP A 119 -1.40 19.46 -15.17
N LEU A 120 -0.58 18.80 -15.98
CA LEU A 120 -0.78 17.39 -16.33
C LEU A 120 -0.58 16.48 -15.12
N LEU A 121 0.46 16.73 -14.32
CA LEU A 121 0.77 15.95 -13.13
C LEU A 121 -0.36 16.03 -12.08
N GLU A 122 -0.82 17.24 -11.76
CA GLU A 122 -1.95 17.42 -10.83
C GLU A 122 -3.23 16.80 -11.38
N TRP A 123 -3.50 16.94 -12.69
CA TRP A 123 -4.65 16.32 -13.32
C TRP A 123 -4.62 14.79 -13.22
N LYS A 124 -3.45 14.16 -13.44
CA LYS A 124 -3.27 12.72 -13.27
C LYS A 124 -3.53 12.28 -11.83
N LEU A 125 -3.03 13.01 -10.84
CA LEU A 125 -3.30 12.72 -9.42
C LEU A 125 -4.81 12.76 -9.13
N GLN A 126 -5.51 13.80 -9.59
CA GLN A 126 -6.95 13.90 -9.36
C GLN A 126 -7.71 12.73 -10.02
N ARG A 127 -7.39 12.39 -11.27
CA ARG A 127 -8.02 11.28 -11.99
C ARG A 127 -7.73 9.92 -11.34
N TYR A 128 -6.49 9.71 -10.90
CA TYR A 128 -6.11 8.55 -10.13
C TYR A 128 -6.95 8.41 -8.86
N LEU A 129 -7.07 9.48 -8.06
CA LEU A 129 -7.83 9.46 -6.81
C LEU A 129 -9.34 9.27 -7.04
N GLU A 130 -9.91 9.90 -8.07
CA GLU A 130 -11.32 9.71 -8.45
C GLU A 130 -11.63 8.23 -8.73
N ASP A 131 -10.81 7.57 -9.55
CA ASP A 131 -11.02 6.18 -9.95
C ASP A 131 -10.67 5.19 -8.81
N TYR A 132 -9.59 5.44 -8.07
CA TYR A 132 -9.18 4.64 -6.91
C TYR A 132 -10.27 4.63 -5.83
N LEU A 133 -10.70 5.82 -5.39
CA LEU A 133 -11.70 5.96 -4.33
C LEU A 133 -13.08 5.51 -4.83
N GLY A 134 -13.43 5.76 -6.09
CA GLY A 134 -14.69 5.29 -6.68
C GLY A 134 -14.77 3.76 -6.70
N THR A 135 -13.63 3.09 -6.90
CA THR A 135 -13.51 1.63 -6.81
C THR A 135 -13.70 1.15 -5.36
N ILE A 136 -13.13 1.85 -4.37
CA ILE A 136 -13.26 1.52 -2.94
C ILE A 136 -14.73 1.55 -2.46
N LEU A 137 -15.57 2.44 -2.99
CA LEU A 137 -17.00 2.50 -2.60
C LEU A 137 -17.72 1.16 -2.78
N SER A 138 -17.33 0.38 -3.80
CA SER A 138 -17.89 -0.96 -4.01
C SER A 138 -17.43 -2.00 -2.98
N VAL A 139 -16.23 -1.82 -2.43
CA VAL A 139 -15.70 -2.66 -1.34
C VAL A 139 -16.46 -2.36 -0.05
N ASP A 140 -16.63 -1.08 0.28
CA ASP A 140 -17.35 -0.65 1.48
C ASP A 140 -18.81 -1.14 1.47
N GLU A 141 -19.51 -0.97 0.34
CA GLU A 141 -20.87 -1.52 0.17
C GLU A 141 -20.90 -3.05 0.33
N SER A 142 -19.91 -3.75 -0.22
CA SER A 142 -19.82 -5.21 -0.09
C SER A 142 -19.59 -5.64 1.36
N VAL A 143 -18.75 -4.91 2.11
CA VAL A 143 -18.53 -5.15 3.54
C VAL A 143 -19.83 -4.92 4.31
N GLY A 144 -20.55 -3.83 4.03
CA GLY A 144 -21.85 -3.54 4.63
C GLY A 144 -22.85 -4.70 4.46
N LYS A 145 -22.98 -5.25 3.24
CA LYS A 145 -23.86 -6.41 2.97
C LYS A 145 -23.50 -7.65 3.77
N ILE A 146 -22.22 -7.89 4.00
CA ILE A 146 -21.76 -9.03 4.82
C ILE A 146 -22.13 -8.81 6.29
N LEU A 147 -21.89 -7.60 6.81
CA LEU A 147 -22.23 -7.25 8.18
C LEU A 147 -23.73 -7.33 8.42
N ASP A 148 -24.54 -6.77 7.52
CA ASP A 148 -26.01 -6.85 7.56
C ASP A 148 -26.48 -8.31 7.56
N TYR A 149 -25.87 -9.17 6.74
CA TYR A 149 -26.20 -10.60 6.74
C TYR A 149 -25.90 -11.26 8.09
N LEU A 150 -24.75 -10.98 8.70
CA LEU A 150 -24.39 -11.53 10.01
C LEU A 150 -25.37 -11.07 11.10
N ASP A 151 -25.77 -9.80 11.09
CA ASP A 151 -26.72 -9.25 12.06
C ASP A 151 -28.14 -9.84 11.85
N ASN A 152 -28.65 -9.84 10.61
CA ASN A 152 -30.00 -10.33 10.29
C ASN A 152 -30.19 -11.83 10.54
N ASN A 153 -29.10 -12.59 10.61
CA ASN A 153 -29.14 -14.04 10.89
C ASN A 153 -28.66 -14.40 12.31
N GLY A 154 -28.45 -13.41 13.19
CA GLY A 154 -28.06 -13.65 14.58
C GLY A 154 -26.65 -14.25 14.74
N LEU A 155 -25.76 -14.05 13.77
CA LEU A 155 -24.41 -14.63 13.72
C LEU A 155 -23.33 -13.72 14.30
N SER A 156 -23.64 -12.43 14.50
CA SER A 156 -22.65 -11.42 14.89
C SER A 156 -21.94 -11.68 16.22
N GLU A 157 -22.64 -12.21 17.22
CA GLU A 157 -22.03 -12.57 18.51
C GLU A 157 -21.09 -13.78 18.39
N ASN A 158 -21.23 -14.61 17.36
CA ASN A 158 -20.47 -15.85 17.19
C ASN A 158 -19.49 -15.80 16.01
N THR A 159 -19.25 -14.60 15.45
CA THR A 159 -18.39 -14.41 14.28
C THR A 159 -17.34 -13.36 14.59
N ILE A 160 -16.08 -13.71 14.38
CA ILE A 160 -14.98 -12.75 14.38
C ILE A 160 -14.90 -12.17 12.98
N VAL A 161 -15.10 -10.86 12.86
CA VAL A 161 -14.94 -10.15 11.59
C VAL A 161 -13.62 -9.39 11.62
N ILE A 162 -12.77 -9.66 10.63
CA ILE A 162 -11.50 -8.95 10.43
C ILE A 162 -11.54 -8.31 9.06
N TYR A 163 -11.31 -7.00 9.00
CA TYR A 163 -11.08 -6.26 7.77
C TYR A 163 -9.63 -5.82 7.72
N THR A 164 -8.97 -6.07 6.58
CA THR A 164 -7.59 -5.67 6.33
C THR A 164 -7.33 -5.53 4.83
N SER A 165 -6.16 -5.01 4.49
CA SER A 165 -5.60 -5.03 3.13
C SER A 165 -4.38 -5.93 3.13
N ASP A 166 -3.95 -6.43 1.97
CA ASP A 166 -2.72 -7.22 1.85
C ASP A 166 -1.45 -6.42 2.27
N GLN A 167 -1.50 -5.11 2.01
CA GLN A 167 -0.49 -4.10 2.34
C GLN A 167 -1.13 -2.69 2.27
N GLY A 168 -0.35 -1.64 2.47
CA GLY A 168 -0.79 -0.24 2.35
C GLY A 168 -1.00 0.21 0.90
N PHE A 169 -0.86 1.51 0.60
CA PHE A 169 -0.80 2.04 -0.77
C PHE A 169 -0.45 3.54 -0.74
N TYR A 170 0.36 4.01 -1.69
CA TYR A 170 0.55 5.47 -1.89
C TYR A 170 -0.62 6.07 -2.65
N LEU A 171 -1.18 7.17 -2.13
CA LEU A 171 -2.25 7.97 -2.74
C LEU A 171 -1.72 9.33 -3.25
N GLY A 172 -0.45 9.36 -3.65
CA GLY A 172 0.27 10.55 -4.08
C GLY A 172 1.31 11.05 -3.08
N GLU A 173 1.42 10.47 -1.88
CA GLU A 173 2.58 10.71 -1.04
C GLU A 173 3.85 10.38 -1.82
N HIS A 174 4.86 11.25 -1.71
CA HIS A 174 6.13 11.14 -2.47
C HIS A 174 5.96 11.16 -3.99
N GLY A 175 4.81 11.59 -4.51
CA GLY A 175 4.52 11.56 -5.94
C GLY A 175 4.21 10.16 -6.48
N TRP A 176 3.99 9.18 -5.59
CA TRP A 176 3.89 7.77 -5.95
C TRP A 176 2.47 7.20 -5.94
N PHE A 177 2.35 6.05 -6.60
CA PHE A 177 1.29 5.06 -6.43
C PHE A 177 1.94 3.69 -6.18
N ASP A 178 1.16 2.62 -6.02
CA ASP A 178 1.68 1.28 -5.72
C ASP A 178 2.21 1.15 -4.28
N LYS A 179 3.15 0.23 -4.05
CA LYS A 179 3.64 -0.19 -2.73
C LYS A 179 5.10 -0.61 -2.84
N ARG A 180 5.53 -1.65 -2.10
CA ARG A 180 6.85 -2.34 -2.14
C ARG A 180 7.88 -1.76 -1.19
N PHE A 181 7.97 -0.44 -1.09
CA PHE A 181 8.88 0.17 -0.12
C PHE A 181 8.43 -0.09 1.32
N MET A 182 9.41 -0.04 2.22
CA MET A 182 9.20 -0.10 3.67
C MET A 182 8.71 1.24 4.27
N TYR A 183 8.44 2.29 3.48
CA TYR A 183 7.82 3.53 4.01
C TYR A 183 6.37 3.29 4.49
N GLU A 184 5.90 4.05 5.47
CA GLU A 184 4.70 3.75 6.27
C GLU A 184 3.43 3.62 5.43
N GLU A 185 3.21 4.43 4.39
CA GLU A 185 2.01 4.34 3.55
C GLU A 185 1.89 3.00 2.81
N SER A 186 3.01 2.40 2.42
CA SER A 186 3.09 1.08 1.76
C SER A 186 3.13 -0.06 2.79
N LEU A 187 3.86 0.15 3.88
CA LEU A 187 4.11 -0.85 4.91
C LEU A 187 2.88 -1.14 5.78
N SER A 188 2.12 -0.09 6.12
CA SER A 188 1.06 -0.16 7.11
C SER A 188 -0.24 -0.71 6.53
N MET A 189 -0.69 -1.85 7.06
CA MET A 189 -1.98 -2.44 6.71
C MET A 189 -3.09 -1.88 7.60
N PRO A 190 -4.26 -1.47 7.06
CA PRO A 190 -5.44 -1.28 7.88
C PRO A 190 -5.79 -2.61 8.57
N LEU A 191 -6.15 -2.57 9.85
CA LEU A 191 -6.61 -3.75 10.59
C LEU A 191 -7.73 -3.34 11.54
N VAL A 192 -8.95 -3.80 11.24
CA VAL A 192 -10.13 -3.59 12.08
C VAL A 192 -10.74 -4.93 12.44
N ILE A 193 -11.05 -5.13 13.72
CA ILE A 193 -11.56 -6.40 14.24
C ILE A 193 -12.82 -6.16 15.06
N ARG A 194 -13.87 -6.92 14.77
CA ARG A 194 -15.12 -6.96 15.54
C ARG A 194 -15.35 -8.37 16.06
N TYR A 195 -15.48 -8.50 17.38
CA TYR A 195 -15.96 -9.70 18.03
C TYR A 195 -16.61 -9.37 19.38
N PRO A 196 -17.94 -9.13 19.42
CA PRO A 196 -18.61 -8.53 20.58
C PRO A 196 -18.46 -9.32 21.89
N ARG A 197 -18.32 -10.65 21.83
CA ARG A 197 -18.13 -11.50 23.01
C ARG A 197 -16.85 -11.22 23.80
N GLU A 198 -15.79 -10.74 23.14
CA GLU A 198 -14.48 -10.55 23.79
C GLU A 198 -13.89 -9.15 23.63
N ILE A 199 -14.21 -8.45 22.55
CA ILE A 199 -13.66 -7.12 22.24
C ILE A 199 -14.70 -6.08 22.67
N LYS A 200 -14.34 -5.25 23.66
CA LYS A 200 -15.26 -4.29 24.27
C LYS A 200 -15.12 -2.90 23.66
N GLY A 201 -16.20 -2.39 23.08
CA GLY A 201 -16.30 -1.00 22.63
C GLY A 201 -15.30 -0.63 21.52
N GLN A 202 -15.21 0.65 21.24
CA GLN A 202 -14.24 1.17 20.27
C GLN A 202 -12.87 1.28 20.95
N GLN A 203 -11.90 0.54 20.43
CA GLN A 203 -10.52 0.51 20.95
C GLN A 203 -9.56 0.89 19.81
N LYS A 204 -8.49 1.59 20.17
CA LYS A 204 -7.32 1.80 19.31
C LYS A 204 -6.11 1.22 20.04
N LEU A 205 -5.35 0.39 19.34
CA LEU A 205 -4.14 -0.25 19.83
C LEU A 205 -2.98 0.21 18.95
N ASP A 206 -1.90 0.70 19.58
CA ASP A 206 -0.72 1.21 18.89
C ASP A 206 0.40 0.15 18.82
N GLU A 207 0.15 -1.05 19.34
CA GLU A 207 1.06 -2.19 19.30
C GLU A 207 1.32 -2.69 17.86
N ILE A 208 2.56 -3.10 17.61
CA ILE A 208 2.99 -3.61 16.31
C ILE A 208 2.40 -5.01 16.06
N VAL A 209 1.42 -5.10 15.19
CA VAL A 209 0.80 -6.34 14.70
C VAL A 209 1.25 -6.61 13.26
N LEU A 210 1.51 -7.86 12.94
CA LEU A 210 2.00 -8.30 11.63
C LEU A 210 0.98 -9.22 10.96
N ASN A 211 1.01 -9.29 9.64
CA ASN A 211 0.23 -10.27 8.88
C ASN A 211 0.48 -11.74 9.32
N LEU A 212 1.70 -12.04 9.81
CA LEU A 212 2.06 -13.34 10.39
C LEU A 212 1.24 -13.70 11.64
N ASP A 213 0.62 -12.72 12.30
CA ASP A 213 -0.17 -12.92 13.52
C ASP A 213 -1.58 -13.43 13.26
N PHE A 214 -2.07 -13.34 12.02
CA PHE A 214 -3.45 -13.70 11.70
C PHE A 214 -3.69 -15.21 11.89
N ALA A 215 -2.80 -16.03 11.34
CA ALA A 215 -2.90 -17.49 11.45
C ALA A 215 -2.91 -18.00 12.91
N PRO A 216 -1.93 -17.67 13.79
CA PRO A 216 -1.98 -18.11 15.18
C PRO A 216 -3.18 -17.54 15.94
N THR A 217 -3.67 -16.36 15.57
CA THR A 217 -4.91 -15.79 16.16
C THR A 217 -6.14 -16.63 15.81
N PHE A 218 -6.30 -17.04 14.55
CA PHE A 218 -7.41 -17.90 14.14
C PHE A 218 -7.38 -19.24 14.86
N LEU A 219 -6.20 -19.84 15.01
CA LEU A 219 -6.02 -21.10 15.74
C LEU A 219 -6.38 -20.95 17.22
N ASP A 220 -5.94 -19.86 17.87
CA ASP A 220 -6.27 -19.57 19.28
C ASP A 220 -7.79 -19.46 19.49
N TYR A 221 -8.49 -18.68 18.67
CA TYR A 221 -9.96 -18.59 18.76
C TYR A 221 -10.67 -19.92 18.47
N ALA A 222 -10.10 -20.78 17.63
CA ALA A 222 -10.61 -22.12 17.37
C ALA A 222 -10.25 -23.16 18.47
N GLY A 223 -9.48 -22.77 19.50
CA GLY A 223 -9.01 -23.70 20.54
C GLY A 223 -7.93 -24.67 20.05
N ILE A 224 -7.27 -24.36 18.93
CA ILE A 224 -6.21 -25.17 18.33
C ILE A 224 -4.85 -24.61 18.73
N LYS A 225 -3.95 -25.47 19.18
CA LYS A 225 -2.59 -25.08 19.53
C LYS A 225 -1.81 -24.70 18.26
N ALA A 226 -1.30 -23.48 18.20
CA ALA A 226 -0.42 -23.04 17.12
C ALA A 226 0.87 -23.89 17.05
N PRO A 227 1.29 -24.35 15.84
CA PRO A 227 2.58 -25.01 15.66
C PRO A 227 3.74 -24.11 16.07
N LYS A 228 4.79 -24.70 16.67
CA LYS A 228 6.00 -23.96 17.10
C LYS A 228 6.78 -23.30 15.94
N SER A 229 6.50 -23.70 14.70
CA SER A 229 7.12 -23.13 13.50
C SER A 229 6.51 -21.80 13.06
N MET A 230 5.31 -21.44 13.54
CA MET A 230 4.74 -20.13 13.26
C MET A 230 5.57 -19.04 13.95
N GLN A 231 5.91 -17.99 13.20
CA GLN A 231 6.71 -16.85 13.69
C GLN A 231 5.84 -15.73 14.27
N GLY A 232 4.55 -15.69 13.94
CA GLY A 232 3.59 -14.74 14.51
C GLY A 232 3.07 -15.15 15.89
N TYR A 233 2.38 -14.24 16.55
CA TYR A 233 1.75 -14.45 17.85
C TYR A 233 0.24 -14.18 17.76
N SER A 234 -0.56 -14.91 18.52
CA SER A 234 -1.99 -14.62 18.63
C SER A 234 -2.20 -13.22 19.23
N ILE A 235 -3.00 -12.38 18.56
CA ILE A 235 -3.40 -11.06 19.05
C ILE A 235 -4.66 -11.11 19.92
N ARG A 236 -5.25 -12.28 20.18
CA ARG A 236 -6.50 -12.40 20.97
C ARG A 236 -6.42 -11.71 22.33
N ASN A 237 -5.33 -11.93 23.06
CA ASN A 237 -5.12 -11.30 24.36
C ASN A 237 -4.89 -9.79 24.24
N LEU A 238 -4.24 -9.35 23.16
CA LEU A 238 -4.05 -7.94 22.85
C LEU A 238 -5.40 -7.24 22.63
N VAL A 239 -6.23 -7.76 21.72
CA VAL A 239 -7.52 -7.14 21.36
C VAL A 239 -8.63 -7.31 22.40
N SER A 240 -8.48 -8.24 23.36
CA SER A 240 -9.41 -8.40 24.48
C SER A 240 -8.97 -7.66 25.76
N GLY A 241 -7.84 -6.93 25.72
CA GLY A 241 -7.29 -6.23 26.87
C GLY A 241 -6.76 -7.16 27.98
N LYS A 242 -6.44 -8.41 27.64
CA LYS A 242 -5.96 -9.45 28.56
C LYS A 242 -4.45 -9.73 28.41
N GLN A 243 -3.74 -8.91 27.65
CA GLN A 243 -2.32 -9.07 27.39
C GLN A 243 -1.51 -8.85 28.68
N LYS A 244 -0.91 -9.93 29.20
CA LYS A 244 -0.09 -9.89 30.43
C LYS A 244 1.41 -9.90 30.17
N SER A 245 1.86 -10.54 29.08
CA SER A 245 3.27 -10.59 28.70
C SER A 245 3.66 -9.39 27.86
N LYS A 246 4.96 -9.08 27.81
CA LYS A 246 5.50 -8.06 26.91
C LYS A 246 5.15 -8.41 25.46
N TRP A 247 4.66 -7.42 24.72
CA TRP A 247 4.47 -7.51 23.27
C TRP A 247 5.75 -7.09 22.54
N ARG A 248 5.87 -7.44 21.25
CA ARG A 248 7.00 -7.03 20.43
C ARG A 248 7.09 -5.50 20.31
N LYS A 249 8.31 -4.99 20.17
CA LYS A 249 8.61 -3.56 20.03
C LYS A 249 9.23 -3.20 18.67
N SER A 250 9.34 -4.19 17.80
CA SER A 250 9.88 -4.04 16.46
C SER A 250 9.31 -5.09 15.54
N MET A 251 9.39 -4.80 14.25
CA MET A 251 9.10 -5.72 13.16
C MET A 251 10.25 -5.76 12.18
N TYR A 252 10.41 -6.93 11.55
CA TYR A 252 11.34 -7.14 10.45
C TYR A 252 10.59 -7.09 9.12
N TYR A 253 11.24 -6.59 8.09
CA TYR A 253 10.71 -6.51 6.73
C TYR A 253 11.79 -6.92 5.74
N HIS A 254 11.42 -7.63 4.67
CA HIS A 254 12.31 -7.96 3.57
C HIS A 254 11.54 -8.07 2.25
N TYR A 255 11.94 -7.29 1.26
CA TYR A 255 11.41 -7.22 -0.08
C TYR A 255 12.46 -7.65 -1.13
N TYR A 256 12.02 -8.39 -2.15
CA TYR A 256 12.91 -9.12 -3.08
C TYR A 256 12.67 -8.89 -4.58
N GLU A 257 11.53 -8.32 -4.99
CA GLU A 257 11.14 -8.27 -6.42
C GLU A 257 11.88 -7.14 -7.17
N PHE A 258 13.13 -7.43 -7.59
CA PHE A 258 14.02 -6.59 -8.39
C PHE A 258 15.11 -7.46 -9.07
N PRO A 259 15.63 -7.13 -10.26
CA PRO A 259 15.19 -6.07 -11.18
C PRO A 259 13.96 -6.50 -12.01
N HIS A 260 13.53 -7.74 -11.85
CA HIS A 260 12.38 -8.30 -12.55
C HIS A 260 11.08 -7.80 -11.93
N GLY A 261 10.17 -7.28 -12.76
CA GLY A 261 8.86 -6.85 -12.33
C GLY A 261 8.52 -5.44 -12.79
N TRP A 262 7.48 -4.87 -12.18
CA TRP A 262 7.03 -3.51 -12.42
C TRP A 262 7.60 -2.59 -11.34
N HIS A 263 7.65 -1.27 -11.61
CA HIS A 263 7.93 -0.22 -10.63
C HIS A 263 9.38 -0.02 -10.16
N PHE A 264 10.31 -0.92 -10.50
CA PHE A 264 11.76 -0.73 -10.30
C PHE A 264 12.19 -0.37 -8.86
N VAL A 265 11.54 -0.98 -7.86
CA VAL A 265 11.89 -0.80 -6.44
C VAL A 265 13.01 -1.76 -6.05
N LYS A 266 14.10 -1.24 -5.48
CA LYS A 266 15.31 -2.01 -5.13
C LYS A 266 15.04 -3.04 -4.03
N LYS A 267 15.81 -4.15 -4.00
CA LYS A 267 15.69 -5.11 -2.88
C LYS A 267 16.13 -4.46 -1.59
N HIS A 268 15.41 -4.73 -0.51
CA HIS A 268 15.72 -4.15 0.79
C HIS A 268 15.16 -4.96 1.94
N TYR A 269 15.85 -4.86 3.06
CA TYR A 269 15.35 -5.33 4.35
C TYR A 269 15.47 -4.22 5.39
N GLY A 270 14.81 -4.40 6.52
CA GLY A 270 14.89 -3.41 7.58
C GLY A 270 14.14 -3.79 8.84
N ILE A 271 14.22 -2.87 9.80
CA ILE A 271 13.51 -2.94 11.07
C ILE A 271 12.71 -1.66 11.28
N ARG A 272 11.46 -1.81 11.72
CA ARG A 272 10.63 -0.70 12.19
C ARG A 272 10.31 -0.91 13.67
N THR A 273 10.68 0.04 14.51
CA THR A 273 10.34 0.06 15.95
C THR A 273 9.09 0.92 16.19
N ASP A 274 8.78 1.17 17.44
CA ASP A 274 7.80 2.19 17.86
C ASP A 274 8.13 3.63 17.42
N ARG A 275 9.40 3.94 17.13
CA ARG A 275 9.85 5.30 16.78
C ARG A 275 10.80 5.35 15.60
N TYR A 276 11.69 4.37 15.45
CA TYR A 276 12.73 4.43 14.45
C TYR A 276 12.51 3.41 13.35
N LYS A 277 12.91 3.77 12.13
CA LYS A 277 12.97 2.84 11.01
C LYS A 277 14.39 2.84 10.44
N LEU A 278 14.91 1.65 10.18
CA LEU A 278 16.20 1.43 9.55
C LEU A 278 16.01 0.51 8.36
N ILE A 279 16.44 0.96 7.18
CA ILE A 279 16.29 0.25 5.90
C ILE A 279 17.68 0.10 5.28
N HIS A 280 17.95 -1.08 4.74
CA HIS A 280 19.13 -1.33 3.90
C HIS A 280 18.67 -1.78 2.52
N PHE A 281 18.94 -0.96 1.52
CA PHE A 281 18.85 -1.33 0.11
C PHE A 281 20.18 -1.97 -0.29
N TYR A 282 20.12 -3.18 -0.84
CA TYR A 282 21.32 -4.02 -1.03
C TYR A 282 21.50 -4.56 -2.46
N ASP A 283 20.56 -4.28 -3.38
CA ASP A 283 20.63 -4.67 -4.78
C ASP A 283 19.77 -3.73 -5.64
N ASP A 284 20.30 -2.98 -6.60
CA ASP A 284 21.69 -2.92 -7.12
C ASP A 284 22.57 -1.83 -6.47
N ILE A 285 22.14 -1.33 -5.32
CA ILE A 285 22.84 -0.30 -4.53
C ILE A 285 23.15 -0.83 -3.14
N ASP A 286 24.15 -0.26 -2.47
CA ASP A 286 24.38 -0.42 -1.03
C ASP A 286 24.10 0.92 -0.35
N ALA A 287 22.92 1.04 0.24
CA ALA A 287 22.47 2.28 0.86
C ALA A 287 21.63 2.03 2.11
N TRP A 288 22.01 2.71 3.18
CA TRP A 288 21.25 2.72 4.43
C TRP A 288 20.41 3.99 4.56
N GLU A 289 19.17 3.80 5.02
CA GLU A 289 18.28 4.90 5.40
C GLU A 289 17.82 4.74 6.86
N PHE A 290 17.78 5.84 7.60
CA PHE A 290 17.30 5.88 8.98
C PHE A 290 16.33 7.03 9.18
N TYR A 291 15.18 6.75 9.79
CA TYR A 291 14.10 7.72 10.03
C TYR A 291 13.66 7.75 11.49
N ASP A 292 13.43 8.94 12.01
CA ASP A 292 12.79 9.18 13.32
C ASP A 292 11.30 9.49 13.10
N LEU A 293 10.46 8.46 13.09
CA LEU A 293 9.03 8.53 12.75
C LEU A 293 8.23 9.44 13.69
N LYS A 294 8.78 9.81 14.85
CA LYS A 294 8.15 10.80 15.73
C LYS A 294 8.32 12.22 15.21
N ASN A 295 9.50 12.55 14.69
CA ASN A 295 9.85 13.90 14.25
C ASN A 295 9.67 14.08 12.73
N ASP A 296 9.73 12.97 11.98
CA ASP A 296 9.57 12.89 10.54
C ASP A 296 8.64 11.71 10.19
N PRO A 297 7.33 11.84 10.47
CA PRO A 297 6.36 10.77 10.20
C PRO A 297 6.14 10.52 8.71
N SER A 298 6.57 11.45 7.85
CA SER A 298 6.50 11.35 6.39
C SER A 298 7.82 10.88 5.77
N GLU A 299 8.82 10.51 6.57
CA GLU A 299 10.05 9.85 6.12
C GLU A 299 10.78 10.62 5.01
N LEU A 300 10.78 11.95 5.11
CA LEU A 300 11.36 12.84 4.13
C LEU A 300 12.86 13.04 4.31
N ASN A 301 13.40 12.79 5.50
CA ASN A 301 14.77 13.13 5.88
C ASN A 301 15.55 11.91 6.38
N ASN A 302 16.37 11.33 5.50
CA ASN A 302 17.28 10.26 5.87
C ASN A 302 18.39 10.81 6.79
N ILE A 303 18.35 10.41 8.06
CA ILE A 303 19.29 10.84 9.09
C ILE A 303 20.39 9.80 9.39
N TYR A 304 20.59 8.80 8.52
CA TYR A 304 21.58 7.75 8.75
C TYR A 304 23.01 8.28 8.98
N ASN A 305 23.40 9.34 8.26
CA ASN A 305 24.72 9.96 8.42
C ASN A 305 24.78 11.06 9.50
N ASN A 306 23.69 11.28 10.26
CA ASN A 306 23.65 12.31 11.29
C ASN A 306 24.38 11.82 12.56
N PRO A 307 25.49 12.47 12.99
CA PRO A 307 26.28 12.02 14.13
C PRO A 307 25.51 12.02 15.45
N ASN A 308 24.47 12.85 15.58
CA ASN A 308 23.63 12.92 16.78
C ASN A 308 22.76 11.66 16.99
N TYR A 309 22.57 10.83 15.95
CA TYR A 309 21.76 9.62 16.01
C TYR A 309 22.58 8.32 16.00
N LYS A 310 23.91 8.41 16.14
CA LYS A 310 24.82 7.25 16.05
C LYS A 310 24.48 6.15 17.07
N SER A 311 24.06 6.53 18.28
CA SER A 311 23.70 5.56 19.33
C SER A 311 22.42 4.80 18.99
N GLU A 312 21.41 5.50 18.49
CA GLU A 312 20.11 5.01 18.05
C GLU A 312 20.27 4.07 16.85
N ILE A 313 21.07 4.48 15.86
CA ILE A 313 21.39 3.67 14.67
C ILE A 313 22.06 2.36 15.09
N ASN A 314 23.12 2.42 15.91
CA ASN A 314 23.83 1.23 16.39
C ASN A 314 22.92 0.28 17.19
N THR A 315 22.03 0.84 18.02
CA THR A 315 21.05 0.04 18.76
C THR A 315 20.04 -0.60 17.84
N THR A 316 19.60 0.10 16.80
CA THR A 316 18.61 -0.40 15.83
C THR A 316 19.23 -1.46 14.91
N LYS A 317 20.49 -1.31 14.47
CA LYS A 317 21.25 -2.34 13.75
C LYS A 317 21.40 -3.62 14.55
N ARG A 318 21.76 -3.55 15.84
CA ARG A 318 21.84 -4.75 16.69
C ARG A 318 20.51 -5.49 16.75
N LYS A 319 19.40 -4.77 16.95
CA LYS A 319 18.06 -5.37 16.94
C LYS A 319 17.68 -5.98 15.58
N LEU A 320 18.09 -5.34 14.48
CA LEU A 320 17.89 -5.88 13.13
C LEU A 320 18.59 -7.24 12.99
N TYR A 321 19.86 -7.33 13.39
CA TYR A 321 20.62 -8.58 13.34
C TYR A 321 20.07 -9.66 14.29
N GLU A 322 19.56 -9.27 15.47
CA GLU A 322 18.83 -10.18 16.36
C GLU A 322 17.60 -10.78 15.68
N LEU A 323 16.79 -9.95 15.00
CA LEU A 323 15.60 -10.42 14.26
C LEU A 323 15.96 -11.28 13.04
N GLN A 324 17.00 -10.93 12.29
CA GLN A 324 17.48 -11.74 11.17
C GLN A 324 17.92 -13.14 11.64
N ASN A 325 18.66 -13.21 12.75
CA ASN A 325 19.03 -14.48 13.35
C ASN A 325 17.82 -15.26 13.86
N GLU A 326 16.87 -14.59 14.53
CA GLU A 326 15.62 -15.21 15.02
C GLU A 326 14.80 -15.81 13.86
N PHE A 327 14.67 -15.07 12.76
CA PHE A 327 13.88 -15.48 11.60
C PHE A 327 14.67 -16.26 10.55
N LYS A 328 15.94 -16.54 10.82
CA LYS A 328 16.85 -17.30 9.95
C LYS A 328 16.99 -16.68 8.56
N ASP A 329 16.97 -15.35 8.51
CA ASP A 329 17.17 -14.54 7.33
C ASP A 329 18.50 -13.78 7.43
N THR A 330 19.57 -14.55 7.55
CA THR A 330 20.93 -14.03 7.52
C THR A 330 21.27 -13.65 6.09
N VAL A 331 21.09 -12.37 5.76
CA VAL A 331 21.63 -11.81 4.52
C VAL A 331 23.15 -11.80 4.67
N VAL A 332 23.84 -12.59 3.83
CA VAL A 332 25.30 -12.58 3.80
C VAL A 332 25.70 -11.22 3.27
N GLU A 333 26.13 -10.31 4.15
CA GLU A 333 26.83 -9.09 3.73
C GLU A 333 28.00 -9.55 2.86
N ALA A 334 28.07 -9.09 1.61
CA ALA A 334 29.22 -9.35 0.77
C ALA A 334 30.44 -8.82 1.54
N ALA A 335 31.35 -9.72 1.90
CA ALA A 335 32.54 -9.34 2.65
C ALA A 335 33.32 -8.30 1.84
N ASP A 336 33.56 -7.13 2.46
CA ASP A 336 34.41 -6.05 1.95
C ASP A 336 35.81 -6.54 1.54
#